data_AF-A0A8B8X3H7-F1
#
_entry.id   AF-A0A8B8X3H7-F1
#
_cell.length_a   1.000
_cell.length_b   1.000
_cell.length_c   1.000
_cell.angle_alpha   90.00
_cell.angle_beta   90.00
_cell.angle_gamma   90.00
#
_symmetry.space_group_name_H-M   'P 1'
#
loop_
_entity.id
_entity.type
_entity.pdbx_description
1 polymer ?
#
loop_
_entity_poly.entity_id
_entity_poly.type
_entity_poly.pdbx_seq_one_letter_code
_entity_poly.pdbx_strand_id
1 'polypeptide(L)'
;MWVTFVSCFLLFRGLPRHTFGLVQSKLFPFYFHISMGCAFVNLCILASQRAGAQLTSWEASQLCLLLLSLMLATINARWLEPRTTAAMWALQTMEKERGLGGEVLGSHQGSDPYRQLREQDPKYSALRQIFFRYHGLSSICNLGCLLSNGLHLVGLALGLRSL
;
A
#
# COMPACT_ATOMS: atom_id res chain seq x y z
N MET A 1 -7.82 -3.99 -3.14
CA MET A 1 -8.28 -3.80 -4.54
C MET A 1 -8.91 -2.43 -4.75
N TRP A 2 -10.14 -2.18 -4.27
CA TRP A 2 -10.87 -0.92 -4.51
C TRP A 2 -10.12 0.35 -4.04
N VAL A 3 -9.70 0.38 -2.78
CA VAL A 3 -9.07 1.56 -2.15
C VAL A 3 -7.75 1.95 -2.82
N THR A 4 -6.88 0.97 -3.09
CA THR A 4 -5.52 1.22 -3.59
C THR A 4 -5.43 1.38 -5.10
N PHE A 5 -6.25 0.67 -5.88
CA PHE A 5 -6.14 0.68 -7.35
C PHE A 5 -7.17 1.58 -8.03
N VAL A 6 -8.42 1.57 -7.57
CA VAL A 6 -9.50 2.31 -8.25
C VAL A 6 -9.66 3.69 -7.62
N SER A 7 -9.86 3.76 -6.31
CA SER A 7 -10.10 5.03 -5.60
C SER A 7 -8.90 5.96 -5.68
N CYS A 8 -7.69 5.46 -5.44
CA CYS A 8 -6.48 6.30 -5.53
C CYS A 8 -6.26 6.86 -6.94
N PHE A 9 -6.51 6.09 -7.99
CA PHE A 9 -6.35 6.57 -9.37
C PHE A 9 -7.35 7.67 -9.72
N LEU A 10 -8.62 7.49 -9.34
CA LEU A 10 -9.66 8.50 -9.55
C LEU A 10 -9.37 9.79 -8.77
N LEU A 11 -9.01 9.66 -7.49
CA LEU A 11 -8.69 10.80 -6.63
C LEU A 11 -7.44 11.54 -7.11
N PHE A 12 -6.41 10.82 -7.58
CA PHE A 12 -5.19 11.43 -8.11
C PHE A 12 -5.45 12.28 -9.36
N ARG A 13 -6.42 11.88 -10.20
CA ARG A 13 -6.81 12.65 -11.40
C ARG A 13 -7.79 13.78 -11.10
N GLY A 14 -8.62 13.61 -10.08
CA GLY A 14 -9.71 14.55 -9.77
C GLY A 14 -9.39 15.60 -8.72
N LEU A 15 -8.33 15.44 -7.92
CA LEU A 15 -8.01 16.33 -6.80
C LEU A 15 -6.65 17.01 -6.97
N PRO A 16 -6.48 18.21 -6.37
CA PRO A 16 -5.16 18.80 -6.18
C PRO A 16 -4.23 17.84 -5.44
N ARG A 17 -2.94 17.86 -5.80
CA ARG A 17 -1.95 16.92 -5.25
C ARG A 17 -1.88 16.92 -3.72
N HIS A 18 -1.99 18.08 -3.08
CA HIS A 18 -1.96 18.16 -1.62
C HIS A 18 -3.24 17.63 -0.97
N THR A 19 -4.39 17.93 -1.57
CA THR A 19 -5.69 17.39 -1.15
C THR A 19 -5.72 15.87 -1.27
N PHE A 20 -5.22 15.34 -2.38
CA PHE A 20 -5.07 13.90 -2.59
C PHE A 20 -4.18 13.27 -1.51
N GLY A 21 -3.01 13.86 -1.24
CA GLY A 21 -2.11 13.36 -0.19
C GLY A 21 -2.75 13.41 1.21
N LEU A 22 -3.52 14.47 1.52
CA LEU A 22 -4.28 14.55 2.77
C LEU A 22 -5.29 13.39 2.88
N VAL A 23 -6.07 13.14 1.84
CA VAL A 23 -7.02 12.01 1.80
C VAL A 23 -6.28 10.67 1.97
N GLN A 24 -5.17 10.48 1.27
CA GLN A 24 -4.35 9.27 1.38
C GLN A 24 -3.82 9.05 2.80
N SER A 25 -3.32 10.10 3.46
CA SER A 25 -2.80 10.00 4.84
C SER A 25 -3.85 9.58 5.86
N LYS A 26 -5.13 9.83 5.57
CA LYS A 26 -6.24 9.41 6.42
C LYS A 26 -6.71 8.01 6.05
N LEU A 27 -6.78 7.69 4.76
CA LEU A 27 -7.36 6.45 4.28
C LEU A 27 -6.40 5.25 4.41
N PHE A 28 -5.11 5.44 4.17
CA PHE A 28 -4.13 4.36 4.16
C PHE A 28 -3.88 3.69 5.51
N PRO A 29 -3.79 4.40 6.65
CA PRO A 29 -3.66 3.75 7.95
C PRO A 29 -4.79 2.75 8.21
N PHE A 30 -6.05 3.15 7.99
CA PHE A 30 -7.19 2.25 8.16
C PHE A 30 -7.14 1.09 7.17
N TYR A 31 -6.84 1.36 5.89
CA TYR A 31 -6.72 0.31 4.88
C TYR A 31 -5.70 -0.77 5.29
N PHE A 32 -4.50 -0.36 5.71
CA PHE A 32 -3.45 -1.31 6.06
C PHE A 32 -3.73 -2.04 7.37
N HIS A 33 -4.33 -1.39 8.37
CA HIS A 33 -4.75 -2.06 9.61
C HIS A 33 -5.90 -3.04 9.38
N ILE A 34 -6.90 -2.69 8.57
CA ILE A 34 -7.99 -3.60 8.18
C ILE A 34 -7.40 -4.78 7.41
N SER A 35 -6.49 -4.54 6.46
CA SER A 35 -5.83 -5.61 5.71
C SER A 35 -5.05 -6.57 6.62
N MET A 36 -4.33 -6.02 7.61
CA MET A 36 -3.63 -6.80 8.64
C MET A 36 -4.62 -7.62 9.49
N GLY A 37 -5.73 -7.02 9.92
CA GLY A 37 -6.79 -7.70 10.68
C GLY A 37 -7.42 -8.85 9.89
N CYS A 38 -7.76 -8.62 8.62
CA CYS A 38 -8.30 -9.66 7.74
C CYS A 38 -7.30 -10.81 7.52
N ALA A 39 -6.02 -10.50 7.29
CA ALA A 39 -4.99 -11.52 7.15
C ALA A 39 -4.83 -12.36 8.43
N PHE A 40 -4.91 -11.72 9.60
CA PHE A 40 -4.86 -12.39 10.89
C PHE A 40 -6.07 -13.30 11.11
N VAL A 41 -7.29 -12.81 10.83
CA VAL A 41 -8.52 -13.61 10.94
C VAL A 41 -8.47 -14.83 10.01
N ASN A 42 -8.04 -14.67 8.75
CA ASN A 42 -7.88 -15.79 7.82
C ASN A 42 -6.90 -16.84 8.34
N LEU A 43 -5.78 -16.42 8.91
CA LEU A 43 -4.80 -17.32 9.52
C LEU A 43 -5.39 -18.06 10.72
N CYS A 44 -6.12 -17.36 11.61
CA CYS A 44 -6.77 -17.98 12.76
C CYS A 44 -7.83 -19.01 12.36
N ILE A 45 -8.65 -18.70 11.35
CA ILE A 45 -9.65 -19.64 10.82
C ILE A 45 -8.95 -20.91 10.31
N LEU A 46 -7.94 -20.76 9.45
CA LEU A 46 -7.23 -21.93 8.90
C LEU A 46 -6.51 -22.72 9.99
N ALA A 47 -5.88 -22.05 10.95
CA ALA A 47 -5.21 -22.71 12.08
C ALA A 47 -6.20 -23.48 12.95
N SER A 48 -7.37 -22.91 13.24
CA SER A 48 -8.41 -23.56 14.05
C SER A 48 -9.01 -24.80 13.38
N GLN A 49 -9.23 -24.75 12.06
CA GLN A 49 -9.73 -25.88 11.28
C GLN A 49 -8.73 -27.05 11.20
N ARG A 50 -7.45 -26.80 11.46
CA ARG A 50 -6.35 -27.77 11.33
C ARG A 50 -5.68 -28.11 12.66
N ALA A 51 -6.23 -27.63 13.78
CA ALA A 51 -5.73 -27.91 15.13
C ALA A 51 -5.95 -29.40 15.47
N GLY A 52 -4.95 -30.24 15.16
CA GLY A 52 -4.97 -31.68 15.46
C GLY A 52 -4.83 -32.61 14.25
N ALA A 53 -4.77 -32.09 13.02
CA ALA A 53 -4.53 -32.88 11.81
C ALA A 53 -3.06 -32.85 11.38
N GLN A 54 -2.54 -33.94 10.81
CA GLN A 54 -1.27 -33.91 10.10
C GLN A 54 -1.41 -33.00 8.87
N LEU A 55 -0.63 -31.92 8.83
CA LEU A 55 -0.62 -30.99 7.71
C LEU A 55 -0.02 -31.68 6.48
N THR A 56 -0.79 -31.71 5.39
CA THR A 56 -0.24 -32.07 4.08
C THR A 56 0.72 -30.98 3.59
N SER A 57 1.65 -31.33 2.69
CA SER A 57 2.56 -30.34 2.07
C SER A 57 1.81 -29.19 1.38
N TRP A 58 0.62 -29.48 0.86
CA TRP A 58 -0.28 -28.48 0.28
C TRP A 58 -0.80 -27.50 1.34
N GLU A 59 -1.35 -27.97 2.45
CA GLU A 59 -1.88 -27.13 3.53
C GLU A 59 -0.77 -26.33 4.22
N ALA A 60 0.42 -26.90 4.38
CA ALA A 60 1.59 -26.20 4.88
C ALA A 60 1.97 -25.02 3.97
N SER A 61 1.90 -25.20 2.65
CA SER A 61 2.15 -24.12 1.68
C SER A 61 1.11 -22.98 1.80
N GLN A 62 -0.16 -23.32 2.01
CA GLN A 62 -1.25 -22.35 2.19
C GLN A 62 -1.09 -21.54 3.48
N LEU A 63 -0.71 -22.21 4.57
CA LEU A 63 -0.43 -21.56 5.85
C LEU A 63 0.80 -20.64 5.75
N CYS A 64 1.84 -21.06 5.03
CA CYS A 64 3.01 -20.23 4.74
C CYS A 64 2.66 -18.98 3.93
N LEU A 65 1.81 -19.09 2.90
CA LEU A 65 1.33 -17.95 2.11
C LEU A 65 0.52 -16.95 2.96
N LEU A 66 -0.34 -17.45 3.85
CA LEU A 66 -1.11 -16.59 4.75
C LEU A 66 -0.21 -15.89 5.78
N LEU A 67 0.76 -16.60 6.37
CA LEU A 67 1.76 -16.01 7.26
C LEU A 67 2.58 -14.93 6.55
N LEU A 68 3.03 -15.20 5.32
CA LEU A 68 3.74 -14.21 4.50
C LEU A 68 2.86 -12.97 4.27
N SER A 69 1.57 -13.17 3.93
CA SER A 69 0.64 -12.06 3.73
C SER A 69 0.42 -11.24 5.01
N LEU A 70 0.35 -11.89 6.17
CA LEU A 70 0.22 -11.22 7.47
C LEU A 70 1.47 -10.41 7.80
N MET A 71 2.66 -10.96 7.58
CA MET A 71 3.93 -10.25 7.79
C MET A 71 4.04 -9.02 6.88
N LEU A 72 3.74 -9.17 5.59
CA LEU A 72 3.75 -8.06 4.63
C LEU A 72 2.71 -6.98 4.99
N ALA A 73 1.49 -7.37 5.39
CA ALA A 73 0.46 -6.44 5.83
C ALA A 73 0.86 -5.69 7.12
N THR A 74 1.51 -6.39 8.07
CA THR A 74 2.01 -5.81 9.31
C THR A 74 3.13 -4.81 9.04
N ILE A 75 4.10 -5.18 8.18
CA ILE A 75 5.19 -4.28 7.79
C ILE A 75 4.64 -3.02 7.11
N ASN A 76 3.65 -3.19 6.24
CA ASN A 76 2.95 -2.08 5.61
C ASN A 76 2.30 -1.15 6.64
N ALA A 77 1.51 -1.71 7.54
CA ALA A 77 0.72 -0.94 8.49
C ALA A 77 1.56 -0.26 9.60
N ARG A 78 2.69 -0.86 9.99
CA ARG A 78 3.45 -0.44 11.18
C ARG A 78 4.72 0.33 10.84
N TRP A 79 5.35 0.07 9.69
CA TRP A 79 6.62 0.70 9.32
C TRP A 79 6.53 1.52 8.04
N LEU A 80 5.99 0.96 6.96
CA LEU A 80 6.04 1.62 5.65
C LEU A 80 5.03 2.75 5.51
N GLU A 81 3.80 2.58 6.02
CA GLU A 81 2.77 3.61 5.96
C GLU A 81 3.19 4.87 6.74
N PRO A 82 3.58 4.81 8.03
CA PRO A 82 3.91 6.02 8.79
C PRO A 82 5.10 6.78 8.18
N ARG A 83 6.09 6.04 7.64
CA ARG A 83 7.27 6.63 7.00
C ARG A 83 6.94 7.26 5.65
N THR A 84 6.12 6.60 4.83
CA THR A 84 5.64 7.16 3.57
C THR A 84 4.84 8.44 3.82
N THR A 85 3.91 8.40 4.79
CA THR A 85 3.07 9.55 5.16
C THR A 85 3.91 10.70 5.71
N ALA A 86 4.88 10.44 6.58
CA ALA A 86 5.80 11.47 7.08
C ALA A 86 6.63 12.12 5.96
N ALA A 87 7.19 11.32 5.03
CA ALA A 87 7.94 11.84 3.89
C ALA A 87 7.06 12.67 2.95
N MET A 88 5.80 12.24 2.74
CA MET A 88 4.80 12.99 1.97
C MET A 88 4.52 14.35 2.61
N TRP A 89 4.29 14.41 3.93
CA TRP A 89 4.04 15.66 4.64
C TRP A 89 5.23 16.62 4.53
N ALA A 90 6.45 16.12 4.70
CA ALA A 90 7.65 16.94 4.57
C ALA A 90 7.81 17.50 3.15
N LEU A 91 7.49 16.72 2.10
CA LEU A 91 7.46 17.21 0.72
C LEU A 91 6.40 18.29 0.53
N GLN A 92 5.19 18.07 1.03
CA GLN A 92 4.10 19.03 0.91
C GLN A 92 4.42 20.35 1.62
N THR A 93 5.11 20.33 2.76
CA THR A 93 5.54 21.55 3.44
C THR A 93 6.50 22.36 2.56
N MET A 94 7.53 21.72 2.00
CA MET A 94 8.46 22.40 1.08
C MET A 94 7.76 22.92 -0.18
N GLU A 95 6.79 22.16 -0.71
CA GLU A 95 5.99 22.59 -1.85
C GLU A 95 5.12 23.82 -1.51
N LYS A 96 4.48 23.84 -0.33
CA LYS A 96 3.65 24.98 0.13
C LYS A 96 4.46 26.26 0.32
N GLU A 97 5.66 26.17 0.87
CA GLU A 97 6.56 27.32 1.04
C GLU A 97 6.92 28.00 -0.29
N ARG A 98 6.82 27.27 -1.40
CA ARG A 98 7.06 27.75 -2.76
C ARG A 98 5.78 28.07 -3.54
N GLY A 99 4.63 28.02 -2.88
CA GLY A 99 3.32 28.27 -3.49
C GLY A 99 2.78 27.13 -4.36
N LEU A 100 3.34 25.91 -4.24
CA LEU A 100 2.92 24.73 -5.01
C LEU A 100 1.94 23.85 -4.22
N GLY A 101 1.18 23.00 -4.93
CA GLY A 101 0.35 21.95 -4.32
C GLY A 101 -1.16 22.06 -4.50
N GLY A 102 -1.64 23.23 -4.91
CA GLY A 102 -3.05 23.49 -5.24
C GLY A 102 -3.45 23.07 -6.65
N GLU A 103 -2.50 22.66 -7.47
CA GLU A 103 -2.73 22.30 -8.87
C GLU A 103 -3.29 20.88 -9.01
N VAL A 104 -4.25 20.74 -9.93
CA VAL A 104 -4.75 19.44 -10.40
C VAL A 104 -3.83 18.92 -11.50
N LEU A 105 -3.59 17.61 -11.53
CA LEU A 105 -2.74 16.97 -12.52
C LEU A 105 -3.23 17.27 -13.94
N GLY A 106 -2.36 17.86 -14.77
CA GLY A 106 -2.67 18.21 -16.17
C GLY A 106 -3.21 19.62 -16.40
N SER A 107 -3.37 20.44 -15.35
CA SER A 107 -3.77 21.85 -15.50
C SER A 107 -2.63 22.79 -15.91
N HIS A 108 -1.36 22.38 -15.82
CA HIS A 108 -0.22 23.20 -16.21
C HIS A 108 0.25 22.93 -17.64
N GLN A 109 0.23 23.97 -18.49
CA GLN A 109 0.68 23.95 -19.88
C GLN A 109 2.13 24.43 -20.06
N GLY A 110 2.93 24.48 -18.98
CA GLY A 110 4.29 25.04 -18.95
C GLY A 110 5.34 24.12 -18.30
N SER A 111 6.53 24.68 -18.01
CA SER A 111 7.61 23.98 -17.29
C SER A 111 7.11 23.49 -15.93
N ASP A 112 7.24 22.19 -15.67
CA ASP A 112 6.79 21.56 -14.42
C ASP A 112 7.52 22.20 -13.21
N PRO A 113 6.85 23.01 -12.38
CA PRO A 113 7.48 23.71 -11.27
C PRO A 113 8.07 22.74 -10.22
N TYR A 114 7.53 21.51 -10.13
CA TYR A 114 8.08 20.47 -9.28
C TYR A 114 9.39 19.91 -9.80
N ARG A 115 9.59 19.90 -11.12
CA ARG A 115 10.86 19.51 -11.74
C ARG A 115 11.93 20.56 -11.47
N GLN A 116 11.59 21.84 -11.60
CA GLN A 116 12.50 22.93 -11.27
C GLN A 116 12.90 22.89 -9.78
N LEU A 117 11.94 22.68 -8.88
CA LEU A 117 12.22 22.55 -7.44
C LEU A 117 13.15 21.36 -7.14
N ARG A 118 13.01 20.26 -7.88
CA ARG A 118 13.90 19.08 -7.78
C ARG A 118 15.31 19.35 -8.25
N GLU A 119 15.48 20.15 -9.30
CA GLU A 119 16.78 20.49 -9.85
C GLU A 119 17.50 21.56 -9.00
N GLN A 120 16.73 22.46 -8.36
CA GLN A 120 17.26 23.53 -7.53
C GLN A 120 17.57 23.11 -6.09
N ASP A 121 16.77 22.20 -5.50
CA ASP A 121 16.91 21.81 -4.09
C ASP A 121 17.29 20.32 -3.95
N PRO A 122 18.55 20.00 -3.58
CA PRO A 122 18.99 18.63 -3.38
C PRO A 122 18.28 17.94 -2.20
N LYS A 123 17.83 18.69 -1.18
CA LYS A 123 17.07 18.14 -0.06
C LYS A 123 15.69 17.66 -0.50
N TYR A 124 15.01 18.47 -1.32
CA TYR A 124 13.72 18.08 -1.90
C TYR A 124 13.85 16.83 -2.79
N SER A 125 14.90 16.76 -3.62
CA SER A 125 15.17 15.60 -4.46
C SER A 125 15.40 14.32 -3.64
N ALA A 126 16.23 14.40 -2.60
CA ALA A 126 16.51 13.27 -1.70
C ALA A 126 15.24 12.81 -0.96
N LEU A 127 14.47 13.74 -0.41
CA LEU A 127 13.22 13.44 0.29
C LEU A 127 12.18 12.81 -0.64
N ARG A 128 12.09 13.29 -1.89
CA ARG A 128 11.23 12.70 -2.92
C ARG A 128 11.64 11.27 -3.23
N GLN A 129 12.93 11.00 -3.37
CA GLN A 129 13.42 9.64 -3.58
C GLN A 129 13.07 8.72 -2.39
N ILE A 130 13.19 9.21 -1.16
CA ILE A 130 12.80 8.48 0.05
C ILE A 130 11.30 8.15 0.01
N PHE A 131 10.45 9.12 -0.30
CA PHE A 131 9.00 8.93 -0.44
C PHE A 131 8.70 7.84 -1.49
N PHE A 132 9.25 7.96 -2.71
CA PHE A 132 9.00 6.99 -3.77
C PHE A 132 9.50 5.58 -3.43
N ARG A 133 10.64 5.47 -2.73
CA ARG A 133 11.17 4.18 -2.26
C ARG A 133 10.23 3.51 -1.26
N TYR A 134 9.77 4.23 -0.23
CA TYR A 134 8.85 3.67 0.76
C TYR A 134 7.48 3.37 0.18
N HIS A 135 6.95 4.27 -0.66
CA HIS A 135 5.67 4.06 -1.35
C HIS A 135 5.72 2.86 -2.31
N GLY A 136 6.81 2.74 -3.08
CA GLY A 136 7.03 1.60 -3.98
C GLY A 136 7.16 0.28 -3.21
N LEU A 137 7.94 0.26 -2.13
CA LEU A 137 8.07 -0.92 -1.26
C LEU A 137 6.71 -1.30 -0.65
N SER A 138 5.93 -0.31 -0.21
CA SER A 138 4.59 -0.57 0.33
C SER A 138 3.64 -1.17 -0.70
N SER A 139 3.72 -0.69 -1.94
CA SER A 139 2.95 -1.21 -3.07
C SER A 139 3.34 -2.65 -3.41
N ILE A 140 4.63 -2.99 -3.35
CA ILE A 140 5.12 -4.37 -3.53
C ILE A 140 4.59 -5.27 -2.42
N CYS A 141 4.67 -4.86 -1.16
CA CYS A 141 4.10 -5.63 -0.05
C CYS A 141 2.58 -5.84 -0.23
N ASN A 142 1.85 -4.81 -0.66
CA ASN A 142 0.41 -4.90 -0.91
C ASN A 142 0.08 -5.84 -2.09
N LEU A 143 0.89 -5.83 -3.15
CA LEU A 143 0.77 -6.75 -4.28
C LEU A 143 1.07 -8.19 -3.84
N GLY A 144 2.10 -8.40 -3.03
CA GLY A 144 2.41 -9.70 -2.42
C GLY A 144 1.22 -10.25 -1.62
N CYS A 145 0.60 -9.41 -0.78
CA CYS A 145 -0.61 -9.81 -0.06
C CYS A 145 -1.75 -10.21 -1.01
N LEU A 146 -1.97 -9.46 -2.09
CA LEU A 146 -3.01 -9.79 -3.07
C LEU A 146 -2.75 -11.12 -3.78
N LEU A 147 -1.51 -11.37 -4.18
CA LEU A 147 -1.12 -12.61 -4.82
C LEU A 147 -1.25 -13.80 -3.86
N SER A 148 -0.75 -13.68 -2.61
CA SER A 148 -0.89 -14.74 -1.60
C SER A 148 -2.35 -15.06 -1.30
N ASN A 149 -3.21 -14.05 -1.12
CA ASN A 149 -4.65 -14.27 -0.89
C ASN A 149 -5.34 -14.85 -2.13
N GLY A 150 -4.96 -14.42 -3.33
CA GLY A 150 -5.50 -14.95 -4.59
C GLY A 150 -5.15 -16.42 -4.81
N LEU A 151 -3.87 -16.79 -4.60
CA LEU A 151 -3.42 -18.19 -4.66
C LEU A 151 -4.11 -19.05 -3.60
N HIS A 152 -4.33 -18.51 -2.40
CA HIS A 152 -5.07 -19.20 -1.35
C HIS A 152 -6.51 -19.48 -1.75
N LEU A 153 -7.20 -18.48 -2.30
CA LEU A 153 -8.57 -18.61 -2.76
C LEU A 153 -8.70 -19.62 -3.92
N VAL A 154 -7.78 -19.60 -4.88
CA VAL A 154 -7.74 -20.60 -5.97
C VAL A 154 -7.51 -21.99 -5.40
N GLY A 155 -6.61 -22.12 -4.43
CA GLY A 155 -6.36 -23.40 -3.77
C GLY A 155 -7.58 -23.97 -3.05
N LEU A 156 -8.34 -23.12 -2.35
CA LEU A 156 -9.61 -23.49 -1.74
C LEU A 156 -10.65 -23.91 -2.79
N ALA A 157 -10.77 -23.14 -3.88
CA ALA A 157 -11.72 -23.44 -4.95
C ALA A 157 -11.44 -24.77 -5.66
N LEU A 158 -10.16 -25.11 -5.86
CA LEU A 158 -9.76 -26.39 -6.43
C LEU A 158 -10.03 -27.55 -5.46
N GLY A 159 -9.75 -27.37 -4.17
CA GLY A 159 -10.04 -28.38 -3.15
C GLY A 159 -11.54 -28.65 -2.96
N LEU A 160 -12.39 -27.63 -3.15
CA LEU A 160 -13.85 -27.77 -3.14
C LEU A 160 -14.42 -28.49 -4.37
N ARG A 161 -13.71 -28.45 -5.51
CA ARG A 161 -14.11 -29.16 -6.74
C ARG A 161 -13.73 -30.64 -6.75
N SER A 162 -12.82 -31.05 -5.87
CA SER A 162 -12.39 -32.45 -5.70
C SER A 162 -13.21 -33.24 -4.68
N LEU A 163 -14.23 -32.61 -4.08
CA LEU A 163 -15.24 -33.21 -3.19
C LEU A 163 -16.53 -33.47 -3.97
#